data_AF-A0A2T3ANL7-F1
#
_entry.id   AF-A0A2T3ANL7-F1
#
_cell.length_a   1.000
_cell.length_b   1.000
_cell.length_c   1.000
_cell.angle_alpha   90.00
_cell.angle_beta   90.00
_cell.angle_gamma   90.00
#
_symmetry.space_group_name_H-M   'P 1'
#
loop_
_entity.id
_entity.type
_entity.pdbx_description
1 polymer ?
#
loop_
_entity_poly.entity_id
_entity_poly.type
_entity_poly.pdbx_seq_one_letter_code
_entity_poly.pdbx_strand_id
1 'polypeptide(L)'
;MEELPIEPQGILWQTDFITAEHEARLVQIFRTKLVWPDVRPGGRISLHYGYTFDYKTFGVDPDIPFKPFPDWLQPLIPPTTYEGRPPEQVCLQYYPPGAGIPPHVDTHSIYDQLYSLSLGAPVMMQFRRGDDRSEVDLAPRSLMKMSGDSRLHWTHGIKKRKTDTLSDGSVRLREDRWSITYRWLRAGGECECGDAKLCDTAQRRNGVEREYRWKTYDADNVGLLPLPVDTKDSGAESQAVAAEP
;
A
#
# COMPACT_ATOMS: atom_id res chain seq x y z
N MET A 1 17.01 -6.47 15.96
CA MET A 1 15.78 -5.69 16.14
C MET A 1 15.39 -5.74 17.60
N GLU A 2 14.92 -4.63 18.14
CA GLU A 2 14.47 -4.50 19.52
C GLU A 2 13.00 -4.10 19.54
N GLU A 3 12.23 -4.60 20.49
CA GLU A 3 10.83 -4.20 20.63
C GLU A 3 10.73 -2.81 21.26
N LEU A 4 9.90 -1.93 20.68
CA LEU A 4 9.68 -0.61 21.24
C LEU A 4 8.89 -0.73 22.56
N PRO A 5 9.28 -0.02 23.63
CA PRO A 5 8.62 -0.09 24.93
C PRO A 5 7.33 0.77 24.96
N ILE A 6 6.42 0.51 24.02
CA ILE A 6 5.16 1.24 23.83
C ILE A 6 4.03 0.26 23.54
N GLU A 7 2.79 0.71 23.67
CA GLU A 7 1.67 0.06 23.00
C GLU A 7 1.57 0.54 21.54
N PRO A 8 1.08 -0.29 20.60
CA PRO A 8 0.88 -1.73 20.74
C PRO A 8 2.17 -2.54 20.85
N GLN A 9 2.08 -3.68 21.55
CA GLN A 9 3.12 -4.70 21.53
C GLN A 9 3.33 -5.27 20.10
N GLY A 10 4.51 -5.80 19.84
CA GLY A 10 4.89 -6.43 18.58
C GLY A 10 5.43 -5.47 17.52
N ILE A 11 5.77 -4.24 17.90
CA ILE A 11 6.55 -3.31 17.07
C ILE A 11 8.04 -3.55 17.34
N LEU A 12 8.70 -4.26 16.43
CA LEU A 12 10.15 -4.45 16.47
C LEU A 12 10.82 -3.42 15.57
N TRP A 13 11.96 -2.90 16.03
CA TRP A 13 12.64 -1.76 15.44
C TRP A 13 14.12 -2.04 15.21
N GLN A 14 14.65 -1.51 14.12
CA GLN A 14 16.07 -1.45 13.84
C GLN A 14 16.41 -0.09 13.25
N THR A 15 17.27 0.65 13.93
CA THR A 15 17.88 1.87 13.41
C THR A 15 18.97 1.53 12.40
N ASP A 16 19.21 2.45 11.46
CA ASP A 16 20.28 2.36 10.46
C ASP A 16 20.36 0.99 9.76
N PHE A 17 19.20 0.46 9.37
CA PHE A 17 19.09 -0.78 8.58
C PHE A 17 19.84 -0.65 7.25
N ILE A 18 19.86 0.56 6.69
CA ILE A 18 20.73 0.94 5.58
C ILE A 18 21.63 2.09 5.98
N THR A 19 22.76 2.24 5.31
CA THR A 19 23.64 3.40 5.50
C THR A 19 23.06 4.65 4.84
N ALA A 20 23.50 5.84 5.27
CA ALA A 20 23.13 7.11 4.64
C ALA A 20 23.49 7.19 3.16
N GLU A 21 24.63 6.63 2.77
CA GLU A 21 25.05 6.55 1.36
C GLU A 21 24.11 5.69 0.53
N HIS A 22 23.67 4.55 1.08
CA HIS A 22 22.72 3.67 0.41
C HIS A 22 21.35 4.35 0.26
N GLU A 23 20.86 5.02 1.32
CA GLU A 23 19.64 5.83 1.26
C GLU A 23 19.71 6.89 0.16
N ALA A 24 20.82 7.63 0.06
CA ALA A 24 21.02 8.65 -0.96
C ALA A 24 20.94 8.08 -2.39
N ARG A 25 21.55 6.90 -2.63
CA ARG A 25 21.46 6.21 -3.92
C ARG A 25 20.03 5.78 -4.25
N LEU A 26 19.29 5.26 -3.27
CA LEU A 26 17.89 4.86 -3.46
C LEU A 26 17.00 6.06 -3.78
N VAL A 27 17.12 7.15 -3.01
CA VAL A 27 16.36 8.39 -3.25
C VAL A 27 16.65 8.94 -4.65
N GLN A 28 17.91 8.87 -5.11
CA GLN A 28 18.26 9.26 -6.48
C GLN A 28 17.57 8.37 -7.53
N ILE A 29 17.55 7.05 -7.35
CA ILE A 29 16.80 6.12 -8.21
C ILE A 29 15.31 6.47 -8.23
N PHE A 30 14.71 6.69 -7.05
CA PHE A 30 13.29 7.01 -6.93
C PHE A 30 12.91 8.30 -7.64
N ARG A 31 13.79 9.30 -7.65
CA ARG A 31 13.56 10.59 -8.28
C ARG A 31 13.82 10.59 -9.79
N THR A 32 14.76 9.79 -10.28
CA THR A 32 15.27 9.92 -11.66
C THR A 32 15.07 8.71 -12.56
N LYS A 33 14.81 7.53 -11.99
CA LYS A 33 14.71 6.27 -12.73
C LYS A 33 13.33 5.62 -12.65
N LEU A 34 12.56 5.90 -11.60
CA LEU A 34 11.22 5.36 -11.46
C LEU A 34 10.18 6.25 -12.13
N VAL A 35 9.25 5.63 -12.84
CA VAL A 35 8.05 6.29 -13.37
C VAL A 35 6.93 6.11 -12.35
N TRP A 36 6.48 7.22 -11.77
CA TRP A 36 5.42 7.22 -10.79
C TRP A 36 4.04 7.39 -11.46
N PRO A 37 2.97 6.78 -10.92
CA PRO A 37 1.62 6.97 -11.44
C PRO A 37 1.19 8.44 -11.39
N ASP A 38 0.55 8.92 -12.45
CA ASP A 38 -0.08 10.24 -12.47
C ASP A 38 -1.42 10.18 -11.73
N VAL A 39 -1.43 10.72 -10.51
CA VAL A 39 -2.62 10.76 -9.64
C VAL A 39 -2.76 12.15 -9.03
N ARG A 40 -3.90 12.40 -8.38
CA ARG A 40 -4.25 13.72 -7.81
C ARG A 40 -3.07 14.37 -7.07
N PRO A 41 -2.73 15.64 -7.38
CA PRO A 41 -1.67 16.38 -6.72
C PRO A 41 -1.81 16.39 -5.19
N GLY A 42 -0.68 16.23 -4.48
CA GLY A 42 -0.63 16.23 -3.01
C GLY A 42 -1.08 14.94 -2.34
N GLY A 43 -1.48 13.92 -3.11
CA GLY A 43 -1.73 12.57 -2.62
C GLY A 43 -0.45 11.75 -2.46
N ARG A 44 -0.53 10.71 -1.61
CA ARG A 44 0.48 9.64 -1.61
C ARG A 44 0.33 8.82 -2.89
N ILE A 45 1.45 8.45 -3.50
CA ILE A 45 1.51 7.59 -4.68
C ILE A 45 2.28 6.29 -4.35
N SER A 46 2.04 5.22 -5.11
CA SER A 46 2.56 3.89 -4.77
C SER A 46 2.96 3.09 -6.00
N LEU A 47 4.02 2.29 -5.87
CA LEU A 47 4.48 1.28 -6.82
C LEU A 47 4.49 -0.06 -6.12
N HIS A 48 3.98 -1.09 -6.80
CA HIS A 48 3.92 -2.45 -6.30
C HIS A 48 4.85 -3.36 -7.10
N TYR A 49 5.58 -4.20 -6.38
CA TYR A 49 6.41 -5.29 -6.90
C TYR A 49 6.03 -6.60 -6.18
N GLY A 50 6.40 -7.72 -6.78
CA GLY A 50 5.89 -9.03 -6.38
C GLY A 50 4.40 -9.15 -6.70
N TYR A 51 3.76 -10.17 -6.14
CA TYR A 51 2.36 -10.49 -6.41
C TYR A 51 1.46 -9.25 -6.37
N THR A 52 0.66 -9.09 -7.42
CA THR A 52 -0.26 -7.96 -7.51
C THR A 52 -1.41 -8.18 -6.54
N PHE A 53 -1.50 -7.35 -5.52
CA PHE A 53 -2.69 -7.30 -4.67
C PHE A 53 -3.83 -6.72 -5.49
N ASP A 54 -4.87 -7.52 -5.73
CA ASP A 54 -6.05 -7.05 -6.40
C ASP A 54 -6.95 -6.33 -5.39
N TYR A 55 -7.06 -5.01 -5.54
CA TYR A 55 -7.90 -4.16 -4.69
C TYR A 55 -9.41 -4.37 -4.90
N LYS A 56 -9.83 -5.13 -5.91
CA LYS A 56 -11.23 -5.54 -6.11
C LYS A 56 -11.58 -6.78 -5.29
N THR A 57 -10.71 -7.77 -5.31
CA THR A 57 -10.90 -9.05 -4.60
C THR A 57 -10.28 -9.07 -3.20
N PHE A 58 -9.39 -8.11 -2.88
CA PHE A 58 -8.52 -8.15 -1.71
C PHE A 58 -7.90 -9.55 -1.60
N GLY A 59 -7.30 -9.99 -2.71
CA GLY A 59 -6.70 -11.30 -2.96
C GLY A 59 -5.30 -11.15 -3.58
N VAL A 60 -4.53 -12.23 -3.57
CA VAL A 60 -3.39 -12.41 -4.47
C VAL A 60 -3.79 -13.48 -5.47
N ASP A 61 -3.90 -13.10 -6.72
CA ASP A 61 -4.15 -14.03 -7.83
C ASP A 61 -2.79 -14.40 -8.45
N PRO A 62 -2.37 -15.68 -8.37
CA PRO A 62 -1.10 -16.12 -8.94
C PRO A 62 -1.07 -16.06 -10.47
N ASP A 63 -2.23 -15.98 -11.12
CA ASP A 63 -2.36 -15.93 -12.58
C ASP A 63 -2.28 -14.49 -13.12
N ILE A 64 -2.27 -13.48 -12.24
CA ILE A 64 -2.03 -12.07 -12.63
C ILE A 64 -0.51 -11.84 -12.75
N PRO A 65 -0.01 -11.37 -13.92
CA PRO A 65 1.40 -11.04 -14.08
C PRO A 65 1.88 -10.07 -13.00
N PHE A 66 2.92 -10.46 -12.28
CA PHE A 66 3.53 -9.64 -11.24
C PHE A 66 4.82 -8.99 -11.73
N LYS A 67 5.17 -7.83 -11.16
CA LYS A 67 6.43 -7.16 -11.46
C LYS A 67 7.53 -7.78 -10.58
N PRO A 68 8.60 -8.38 -11.14
CA PRO A 68 9.68 -8.94 -10.33
C PRO A 68 10.36 -7.85 -9.49
N PHE A 69 11.06 -8.25 -8.45
CA PHE A 69 11.86 -7.33 -7.64
C PHE A 69 13.03 -6.80 -8.46
N PRO A 70 13.16 -5.46 -8.63
CA PRO A 70 14.28 -4.89 -9.35
C PRO A 70 15.59 -5.09 -8.58
N ASP A 71 16.72 -5.06 -9.27
CA ASP A 71 18.05 -5.33 -8.68
C ASP A 71 18.38 -4.43 -7.48
N TRP A 72 17.91 -3.18 -7.47
CA TRP A 72 18.12 -2.26 -6.34
C TRP A 72 17.35 -2.65 -5.08
N LEU A 73 16.27 -3.45 -5.21
CA LEU A 73 15.42 -3.87 -4.10
C LEU A 73 15.95 -5.14 -3.43
N GLN A 74 16.60 -6.03 -4.20
CA GLN A 74 17.10 -7.31 -3.69
C GLN A 74 18.02 -7.17 -2.44
N PRO A 75 18.98 -6.22 -2.40
CA PRO A 75 19.84 -6.02 -1.22
C PRO A 75 19.10 -5.46 0.00
N LEU A 76 17.85 -5.01 -0.16
CA LEU A 76 17.04 -4.45 0.92
C LEU A 76 16.12 -5.50 1.56
N ILE A 77 16.07 -6.71 1.01
CA ILE A 77 15.31 -7.81 1.62
C ILE A 77 15.96 -8.13 2.98
N PRO A 78 15.23 -7.98 4.10
CA PRO A 78 15.81 -8.16 5.43
C PRO A 78 16.40 -9.56 5.59
N PRO A 79 17.65 -9.72 6.07
CA PRO A 79 18.32 -11.02 6.12
C PRO A 79 17.65 -12.02 7.08
N THR A 80 16.90 -11.54 8.07
CA THR A 80 16.13 -12.36 9.01
C THR A 80 14.72 -12.65 8.48
N THR A 81 14.59 -12.97 7.20
CA THR A 81 13.27 -13.24 6.62
C THR A 81 12.57 -14.37 7.37
N TYR A 82 11.24 -14.27 7.47
CA TYR A 82 10.42 -15.28 8.15
C TYR A 82 10.66 -16.67 7.53
N GLU A 83 11.06 -17.64 8.34
CA GLU A 83 11.32 -19.02 7.90
C GLU A 83 12.32 -19.15 6.73
N GLY A 84 13.15 -18.12 6.50
CA GLY A 84 14.10 -18.09 5.38
C GLY A 84 13.48 -17.80 4.01
N ARG A 85 12.21 -17.36 3.92
CA ARG A 85 11.55 -17.03 2.64
C ARG A 85 11.48 -15.53 2.34
N PRO A 86 11.71 -15.07 1.09
CA PRO A 86 11.57 -13.66 0.74
C PRO A 86 10.11 -13.20 0.86
N PRO A 87 9.84 -11.88 0.98
CA PRO A 87 8.48 -11.37 0.90
C PRO A 87 7.92 -11.62 -0.50
N GLU A 88 6.63 -11.89 -0.60
CA GLU A 88 5.94 -12.08 -1.88
C GLU A 88 5.43 -10.77 -2.48
N GLN A 89 5.28 -9.72 -1.67
CA GLN A 89 4.79 -8.41 -2.11
C GLN A 89 5.61 -7.28 -1.49
N VAL A 90 5.99 -6.29 -2.31
CA VAL A 90 6.64 -5.06 -1.86
C VAL A 90 5.92 -3.84 -2.40
N CYS A 91 5.63 -2.87 -1.54
CA CYS A 91 5.00 -1.60 -1.88
C CYS A 91 5.94 -0.43 -1.56
N LEU A 92 6.47 0.21 -2.60
CA LEU A 92 7.20 1.47 -2.50
C LEU A 92 6.19 2.62 -2.55
N GLN A 93 6.24 3.51 -1.57
CA GLN A 93 5.31 4.62 -1.43
C GLN A 93 6.06 5.94 -1.32
N TYR A 94 5.56 6.96 -2.02
CA TYR A 94 6.05 8.35 -1.91
C TYR A 94 4.97 9.22 -1.27
N TYR A 95 5.39 10.01 -0.29
CA TYR A 95 4.59 10.96 0.47
C TYR A 95 5.19 12.36 0.28
N PRO A 96 4.58 13.24 -0.54
CA PRO A 96 4.94 14.65 -0.52
C PRO A 96 4.50 15.32 0.80
N PRO A 97 5.05 16.49 1.15
CA PRO A 97 4.61 17.26 2.32
C PRO A 97 3.10 17.46 2.37
N GLY A 98 2.47 17.10 3.49
CA GLY A 98 1.01 17.18 3.65
C GLY A 98 0.27 15.88 3.34
N ALA A 99 0.88 14.95 2.60
CA ALA A 99 0.28 13.66 2.31
C ALA A 99 0.23 12.76 3.56
N GLY A 100 -0.61 11.75 3.50
CA GLY A 100 -0.81 10.78 4.56
C GLY A 100 -1.59 9.57 4.05
N ILE A 101 -1.81 8.61 4.95
CA ILE A 101 -2.68 7.45 4.73
C ILE A 101 -3.66 7.35 5.91
N PRO A 102 -4.98 7.23 5.65
CA PRO A 102 -5.97 7.03 6.71
C PRO A 102 -5.65 5.81 7.60
N PRO A 103 -6.14 5.78 8.85
CA PRO A 103 -6.01 4.60 9.70
C PRO A 103 -6.59 3.35 9.02
N HIS A 104 -5.82 2.28 8.98
CA HIS A 104 -6.19 1.01 8.36
C HIS A 104 -5.44 -0.16 9.02
N VAL A 105 -5.86 -1.37 8.70
CA VAL A 105 -5.08 -2.61 8.89
C VAL A 105 -4.81 -3.21 7.52
N ASP A 106 -3.65 -3.85 7.37
CA ASP A 106 -3.41 -4.69 6.21
C ASP A 106 -4.26 -5.96 6.32
N THR A 107 -4.76 -6.47 5.18
CA THR A 107 -5.74 -7.59 5.15
C THR A 107 -5.23 -8.82 5.90
N HIS A 108 -6.00 -9.31 6.87
CA HIS A 108 -5.56 -10.32 7.84
C HIS A 108 -5.42 -11.70 7.22
N SER A 109 -6.39 -12.06 6.37
CA SER A 109 -6.39 -13.31 5.60
C SER A 109 -5.17 -13.43 4.69
N ILE A 110 -4.73 -12.33 4.08
CA ILE A 110 -3.64 -12.37 3.09
C ILE A 110 -2.28 -12.24 3.74
N TYR A 111 -2.08 -11.27 4.62
CA TYR A 111 -0.74 -10.89 5.04
C TYR A 111 -0.45 -11.36 6.46
N ASP A 112 0.66 -12.09 6.59
CA ASP A 112 1.15 -12.52 7.89
C ASP A 112 2.05 -11.46 8.52
N GLN A 113 3.24 -11.27 7.96
CA GLN A 113 4.21 -10.30 8.46
C GLN A 113 4.28 -9.03 7.62
N LEU A 114 4.54 -7.92 8.30
CA LEU A 114 4.67 -6.59 7.70
C LEU A 114 5.93 -5.92 8.19
N TYR A 115 6.80 -5.58 7.25
CA TYR A 115 8.00 -4.81 7.53
C TYR A 115 7.91 -3.50 6.75
N SER A 116 8.44 -2.42 7.29
CA SER A 116 8.43 -1.10 6.67
C SER A 116 9.78 -0.41 6.87
N LEU A 117 10.50 -0.20 5.77
CA LEU A 117 11.70 0.62 5.74
C LEU A 117 11.30 2.06 5.43
N SER A 118 11.69 3.00 6.29
CA SER A 118 11.46 4.44 6.08
C SER A 118 12.70 5.09 5.45
N LEU A 119 12.50 5.98 4.48
CA LEU A 119 13.58 6.70 3.79
C LEU A 119 13.22 8.18 3.58
N GLY A 120 14.23 9.05 3.55
CA GLY A 120 14.07 10.48 3.34
C GLY A 120 13.63 11.20 4.61
N ALA A 121 12.52 11.96 4.56
CA ALA A 121 12.06 12.69 5.73
C ALA A 121 11.41 11.79 6.79
N PRO A 122 11.64 12.03 8.09
CA PRO A 122 10.93 11.34 9.16
C PRO A 122 9.44 11.73 9.20
N VAL A 123 8.59 10.84 9.72
CA VAL A 123 7.16 11.12 9.86
C VAL A 123 6.54 10.42 11.07
N MET A 124 5.59 11.09 11.73
CA MET A 124 4.79 10.43 12.77
C MET A 124 3.74 9.49 12.15
N MET A 125 3.88 8.20 12.44
CA MET A 125 2.84 7.20 12.24
C MET A 125 2.05 7.04 13.53
N GLN A 126 0.72 6.96 13.40
CA GLN A 126 -0.18 6.80 14.52
C GLN A 126 -0.82 5.42 14.51
N PHE A 127 -0.75 4.74 15.66
CA PHE A 127 -1.47 3.53 15.99
C PHE A 127 -2.73 3.87 16.81
N ARG A 128 -3.86 3.20 16.54
CA ARG A 128 -5.12 3.38 17.28
C ARG A 128 -5.85 2.06 17.55
N ARG A 129 -6.37 1.91 18.78
CA ARG A 129 -7.32 0.86 19.20
C ARG A 129 -8.37 1.49 20.12
N GLY A 130 -9.60 1.65 19.63
CA GLY A 130 -10.63 2.41 20.36
C GLY A 130 -10.18 3.86 20.61
N ASP A 131 -10.17 4.26 21.87
CA ASP A 131 -9.69 5.58 22.30
C ASP A 131 -8.16 5.63 22.51
N ASP A 132 -7.51 4.47 22.60
CA ASP A 132 -6.07 4.38 22.78
C ASP A 132 -5.33 4.88 21.52
N ARG A 133 -4.27 5.66 21.75
CA ARG A 133 -3.41 6.19 20.70
C ARG A 133 -1.96 6.08 21.09
N SER A 134 -1.15 5.69 20.11
CA SER A 134 0.30 5.71 20.20
C SER A 134 0.86 6.31 18.91
N GLU A 135 1.98 7.02 18.99
CA GLU A 135 2.67 7.57 17.83
C GLU A 135 4.11 7.10 17.82
N VAL A 136 4.59 6.69 16.64
CA VAL A 136 5.97 6.28 16.40
C VAL A 136 6.58 7.25 15.40
N ASP A 137 7.72 7.84 15.75
CA ASP A 137 8.49 8.67 14.84
C ASP A 137 9.29 7.80 13.89
N LEU A 138 8.84 7.72 12.64
CA LEU A 138 9.48 6.89 11.62
C LEU A 138 10.71 7.59 11.07
N ALA A 139 11.84 7.46 11.79
CA ALA A 139 13.13 8.01 11.39
C ALA A 139 13.60 7.43 10.03
N PRO A 140 14.39 8.17 9.24
CA PRO A 140 15.01 7.62 8.03
C PRO A 140 15.89 6.41 8.35
N ARG A 141 16.00 5.51 7.36
CA ARG A 141 16.81 4.28 7.40
C ARG A 141 16.41 3.27 8.46
N SER A 142 15.30 3.49 9.17
CA SER A 142 14.80 2.54 10.14
C SER A 142 13.95 1.47 9.49
N LEU A 143 14.14 0.22 9.90
CA LEU A 143 13.26 -0.88 9.57
C LEU A 143 12.35 -1.20 10.76
N MET A 144 11.04 -1.06 10.54
CA MET A 144 10.01 -1.44 11.48
C MET A 144 9.39 -2.77 11.07
N LYS A 145 9.22 -3.69 12.01
CA LYS A 145 8.40 -4.89 11.86
C LYS A 145 7.17 -4.75 12.74
N MET A 146 6.00 -5.04 12.18
CA MET A 146 4.75 -5.19 12.93
C MET A 146 4.37 -6.66 12.98
N SER A 147 4.05 -7.14 14.18
CA SER A 147 3.62 -8.51 14.45
C SER A 147 2.63 -8.54 15.61
N GLY A 148 1.84 -9.61 15.72
CA GLY A 148 0.87 -9.76 16.80
C GLY A 148 -0.07 -8.55 16.92
N ASP A 149 -0.11 -7.95 18.11
CA ASP A 149 -1.03 -6.86 18.48
C ASP A 149 -0.93 -5.66 17.53
N SER A 150 0.28 -5.16 17.30
CA SER A 150 0.54 -4.01 16.42
C SER A 150 0.05 -4.19 14.98
N ARG A 151 0.03 -5.44 14.49
CA ARG A 151 -0.37 -5.77 13.12
C ARG A 151 -1.86 -6.09 13.01
N LEU A 152 -2.43 -6.76 14.02
CA LEU A 152 -3.76 -7.40 13.94
C LEU A 152 -4.84 -6.61 14.68
N HIS A 153 -4.52 -5.91 15.76
CA HIS A 153 -5.53 -5.35 16.66
C HIS A 153 -5.51 -3.81 16.71
N TRP A 154 -4.54 -3.21 16.02
CA TRP A 154 -4.37 -1.77 15.94
C TRP A 154 -4.39 -1.30 14.50
N THR A 155 -5.15 -0.23 14.25
CA THR A 155 -5.06 0.48 12.97
C THR A 155 -3.82 1.36 12.98
N HIS A 156 -3.14 1.48 11.85
CA HIS A 156 -2.01 2.39 11.67
C HIS A 156 -2.28 3.38 10.53
N GLY A 157 -1.71 4.57 10.62
CA GLY A 157 -1.86 5.58 9.59
C GLY A 157 -0.95 6.78 9.76
N ILE A 158 -0.84 7.60 8.72
CA ILE A 158 -0.09 8.85 8.74
C ILE A 158 -1.10 9.98 8.51
N LYS A 159 -1.29 10.87 9.48
CA LYS A 159 -2.23 12.00 9.37
C LYS A 159 -1.82 12.91 8.20
N LYS A 160 -2.80 13.44 7.46
CA LYS A 160 -2.57 14.48 6.44
C LYS A 160 -2.31 15.82 7.13
N ARG A 161 -1.03 16.18 7.29
CA ARG A 161 -0.57 17.44 7.88
C ARG A 161 0.82 17.79 7.34
N LYS A 162 1.20 19.07 7.39
CA LYS A 162 2.50 19.57 6.91
C LYS A 162 3.58 19.60 8.00
N THR A 163 3.20 19.36 9.25
CA THR A 163 4.10 19.42 10.41
C THR A 163 3.83 18.29 11.39
N ASP A 164 4.84 17.89 12.14
CA ASP A 164 4.74 16.99 13.29
C ASP A 164 5.19 17.72 14.56
N THR A 165 4.46 17.53 15.66
CA THR A 165 4.88 17.98 17.00
C THR A 165 5.66 16.84 17.64
N LEU A 166 6.89 17.11 18.09
CA LEU A 166 7.77 16.12 18.72
C LEU A 166 7.53 16.07 20.24
N SER A 167 8.13 15.07 20.90
CA SER A 167 7.97 14.85 22.35
C SER A 167 8.50 16.00 23.21
N ASP A 168 9.48 16.76 22.72
CA ASP A 168 10.01 17.96 23.37
C ASP A 168 9.16 19.22 23.12
N GLY A 169 8.03 19.09 22.41
CA GLY A 169 7.13 20.18 22.04
C GLY A 169 7.56 20.97 20.80
N SER A 170 8.73 20.67 20.22
CA SER A 170 9.16 21.31 18.97
C SER A 170 8.31 20.89 17.77
N VAL A 171 8.33 21.70 16.72
CA VAL A 171 7.55 21.47 15.49
C VAL A 171 8.50 21.20 14.33
N ARG A 172 8.38 20.02 13.73
CA ARG A 172 9.13 19.61 12.54
C ARG A 172 8.28 19.78 11.29
N LEU A 173 8.80 20.46 10.27
CA LEU A 173 8.19 20.50 8.94
C LEU A 173 8.35 19.12 8.27
N ARG A 174 7.29 18.64 7.62
CA ARG A 174 7.37 17.43 6.80
C ARG A 174 7.97 17.74 5.44
N GLU A 175 8.87 16.88 5.00
CA GLU A 175 9.51 16.93 3.69
C GLU A 175 9.16 15.66 2.90
N ASP A 176 9.77 15.48 1.73
CA ASP A 176 9.58 14.29 0.91
C ASP A 176 10.00 13.02 1.66
N ARG A 177 9.07 12.07 1.76
CA ARG A 177 9.30 10.78 2.40
C ARG A 177 9.00 9.63 1.45
N TRP A 178 9.80 8.59 1.55
CA TRP A 178 9.52 7.29 0.95
C TRP A 178 9.40 6.20 2.00
N SER A 179 8.70 5.13 1.66
CA SER A 179 8.76 3.89 2.43
C SER A 179 8.65 2.67 1.55
N ILE A 180 9.37 1.61 1.91
CA ILE A 180 9.26 0.30 1.29
C ILE A 180 8.58 -0.64 2.30
N THR A 181 7.38 -1.09 1.99
CA THR A 181 6.63 -2.04 2.83
C THR A 181 6.74 -3.44 2.24
N TYR A 182 7.26 -4.39 3.01
CA TYR A 182 7.40 -5.79 2.63
C TYR A 182 6.28 -6.61 3.29
N ARG A 183 5.68 -7.52 2.53
CA ARG A 183 4.60 -8.36 3.00
C ARG A 183 4.82 -9.81 2.64
N TRP A 184 4.55 -10.66 3.63
CA TRP A 184 4.54 -12.10 3.47
C TRP A 184 3.12 -12.62 3.40
N LEU A 185 2.83 -13.49 2.44
CA LEU A 185 1.52 -14.13 2.36
C LEU A 185 1.34 -15.11 3.52
N ARG A 186 0.12 -15.16 4.03
CA ARG A 186 -0.36 -16.08 5.04
C ARG A 186 -0.77 -17.38 4.35
N ALA A 187 -0.15 -18.48 4.76
CA ALA A 187 -0.52 -19.80 4.27
C ALA A 187 -2.01 -20.09 4.56
N GLY A 188 -2.72 -20.61 3.56
CA GLY A 188 -4.14 -20.96 3.67
C GLY A 188 -5.12 -19.79 3.57
N GLY A 189 -4.66 -18.53 3.60
CA GLY A 189 -5.56 -17.39 3.42
C GLY A 189 -6.56 -17.17 4.57
N GLU A 190 -6.32 -17.75 5.74
CA GLU A 190 -7.23 -17.68 6.89
C GLU A 190 -6.50 -17.18 8.13
N CYS A 191 -7.07 -16.17 8.79
CA CYS A 191 -6.52 -15.61 10.02
C CYS A 191 -7.35 -16.04 11.25
N GLU A 192 -6.64 -16.51 12.28
CA GLU A 192 -7.22 -16.97 13.55
C GLU A 192 -7.06 -15.96 14.70
N CYS A 193 -6.84 -14.68 14.41
CA CYS A 193 -6.57 -13.69 15.46
C CYS A 193 -7.80 -13.35 16.33
N GLY A 194 -9.00 -13.81 15.96
CA GLY A 194 -10.22 -13.59 16.74
C GLY A 194 -10.78 -12.16 16.74
N ASP A 195 -10.16 -11.22 16.01
CA ASP A 195 -10.60 -9.83 15.99
C ASP A 195 -11.84 -9.65 15.09
N ALA A 196 -13.03 -9.76 15.68
CA ALA A 196 -14.29 -9.61 14.94
C ALA A 196 -14.47 -8.24 14.26
N LYS A 197 -13.71 -7.21 14.66
CA LYS A 197 -13.85 -5.84 14.15
C LYS A 197 -12.91 -5.56 12.99
N LEU A 198 -11.67 -6.03 13.03
CA LEU A 198 -10.63 -5.71 12.04
C LEU A 198 -10.29 -6.90 11.14
N CYS A 199 -10.45 -8.14 11.63
CA CYS A 199 -10.10 -9.33 10.87
C CYS A 199 -11.18 -9.70 9.86
N ASP A 200 -10.81 -9.73 8.59
CA ASP A 200 -11.72 -10.08 7.50
C ASP A 200 -12.13 -11.55 7.49
N THR A 201 -11.27 -12.46 7.98
CA THR A 201 -11.65 -13.86 8.20
C THR A 201 -12.72 -13.97 9.30
N ALA A 202 -12.53 -13.28 10.43
CA ALA A 202 -13.50 -13.32 11.54
C ALA A 202 -14.84 -12.66 11.15
N GLN A 203 -14.79 -11.52 10.47
CA GLN A 203 -15.98 -10.85 9.91
C GLN A 203 -16.77 -11.78 8.99
N ARG A 204 -16.10 -12.46 8.05
CA ARG A 204 -16.72 -13.42 7.12
C ARG A 204 -17.37 -14.58 7.86
N ARG A 205 -16.70 -15.16 8.87
CA ARG A 205 -17.25 -16.24 9.71
C ARG A 205 -18.47 -15.80 10.51
N ASN A 206 -18.54 -14.53 10.88
CA ASN A 206 -19.70 -13.92 11.56
C ASN A 206 -20.79 -13.44 10.59
N GLY A 207 -20.69 -13.76 9.29
CA GLY A 207 -21.68 -13.38 8.29
C GLY A 207 -21.71 -11.88 7.94
N VAL A 208 -20.65 -11.13 8.26
CA VAL A 208 -20.53 -9.73 7.87
C VAL A 208 -20.16 -9.66 6.39
N GLU A 209 -21.09 -9.23 5.55
CA GLU A 209 -20.79 -8.93 4.15
C GLU A 209 -19.94 -7.66 4.04
N ARG A 210 -18.87 -7.74 3.24
CA ARG A 210 -18.04 -6.58 2.95
C ARG A 210 -18.73 -5.66 1.94
N GLU A 211 -18.93 -4.41 2.34
CA GLU A 211 -19.22 -3.33 1.41
C GLU A 211 -17.95 -2.98 0.62
N TYR A 212 -17.93 -3.36 -0.65
CA TYR A 212 -16.85 -2.97 -1.55
C TYR A 212 -17.13 -1.58 -2.11
N ARG A 213 -16.16 -0.66 -2.04
CA ARG A 213 -16.28 0.71 -2.60
C ARG A 213 -16.63 0.78 -4.09
N TRP A 214 -16.42 -0.29 -4.85
CA TRP A 214 -16.83 -0.37 -6.26
C TRP A 214 -18.32 -0.72 -6.41
N LYS A 215 -18.93 -1.44 -5.46
CA LYS A 215 -20.39 -1.73 -5.48
C LYS A 215 -21.22 -0.45 -5.38
N THR A 216 -20.74 0.56 -4.64
CA THR A 216 -21.36 1.90 -4.61
C THR A 216 -21.21 2.65 -5.95
N TYR A 217 -20.12 2.45 -6.68
CA TYR A 217 -19.92 3.05 -8.01
C TYR A 217 -20.86 2.47 -9.08
N ASP A 218 -21.17 1.18 -8.98
CA ASP A 218 -22.12 0.53 -9.88
C ASP A 218 -23.57 0.89 -9.49
N ALA A 219 -23.89 0.99 -8.21
CA ALA A 219 -25.22 1.39 -7.72
C ALA A 219 -25.62 2.82 -8.14
N ASP A 220 -24.66 3.76 -8.17
CA ASP A 220 -24.90 5.14 -8.62
C ASP A 220 -24.97 5.29 -10.15
N ASN A 221 -24.61 4.24 -10.92
CA ASN A 221 -24.59 4.24 -12.39
C ASN A 221 -25.67 3.34 -13.04
N VAL A 222 -26.61 2.76 -12.27
CA VAL A 222 -27.69 1.91 -12.80
C VAL A 222 -28.73 2.70 -13.66
N GLY A 223 -28.56 4.01 -13.82
CA GLY A 223 -29.50 4.87 -14.56
C GLY A 223 -29.17 5.20 -16.01
N LEU A 224 -28.01 4.83 -16.54
CA LEU A 224 -27.62 5.14 -17.93
C LEU A 224 -27.36 3.86 -18.71
N LEU A 225 -28.45 3.18 -19.08
CA LEU A 225 -28.41 2.21 -20.17
C LEU A 225 -27.95 2.96 -21.45
N PRO A 226 -26.94 2.46 -22.19
CA PRO A 226 -26.65 3.00 -23.51
C PRO A 226 -27.87 2.76 -24.40
N LEU A 227 -28.35 3.83 -25.05
CA LEU A 227 -29.39 3.75 -26.07
C LEU A 227 -28.95 2.79 -27.20
N PRO A 228 -29.87 1.98 -27.76
CA PRO A 228 -29.54 1.08 -28.85
C PRO A 228 -29.01 1.87 -30.05
N VAL A 229 -27.90 1.41 -30.62
CA VAL A 229 -27.33 1.95 -31.85
C VAL A 229 -28.27 1.56 -32.99
N ASP A 230 -28.97 2.55 -33.55
CA ASP A 230 -29.75 2.41 -34.78
C ASP A 230 -28.81 2.08 -35.94
N THR A 231 -28.87 0.84 -36.44
CA THR A 231 -28.37 0.50 -37.76
C THR A 231 -29.29 1.13 -38.80
N LYS A 232 -28.84 2.23 -39.42
CA LYS A 232 -29.41 2.71 -40.69
C LYS A 232 -28.38 2.61 -41.81
N ASP A 233 -28.62 1.57 -42.59
CA ASP A 233 -28.34 1.43 -44.00
C ASP A 233 -28.76 2.70 -44.79
N SER A 234 -27.88 3.19 -45.64
CA SER A 234 -28.24 4.01 -46.80
C SER A 234 -27.11 3.99 -47.82
N GLY A 235 -27.20 3.07 -48.77
CA GLY A 235 -26.51 3.17 -50.05
C GLY A 235 -27.14 4.21 -50.99
N ALA A 236 -26.31 4.78 -51.85
CA ALA A 236 -26.60 5.25 -53.22
C ALA A 236 -25.23 5.63 -53.83
N GLU A 237 -24.63 4.75 -54.63
CA GLU A 237 -24.62 4.75 -56.10
C GLU A 237 -23.82 5.90 -56.76
N SER A 238 -22.72 5.51 -57.42
CA SER A 238 -22.36 6.07 -58.72
C SER A 238 -21.67 5.00 -59.58
N GLN A 239 -22.35 4.60 -60.66
CA GLN A 239 -21.76 3.91 -61.82
C GLN A 239 -21.31 4.97 -62.84
N ALA A 240 -20.20 4.73 -63.53
CA ALA A 240 -20.15 4.56 -64.99
C ALA A 240 -18.71 4.56 -65.53
N VAL A 241 -18.47 3.62 -66.43
CA VAL A 241 -17.25 3.38 -67.21
C VAL A 241 -17.51 3.82 -68.66
N ALA A 242 -16.56 4.51 -69.29
CA ALA A 242 -16.27 4.61 -70.75
C ALA A 242 -15.27 5.78 -70.96
N ALA A 243 -14.27 5.80 -71.85
CA ALA A 243 -13.78 4.90 -72.88
C ALA A 243 -12.32 5.28 -73.24
N GLU A 244 -11.65 4.31 -73.86
CA GLU A 244 -10.35 4.28 -74.56
C GLU A 244 -10.18 5.34 -75.68
N PRO A 245 -8.97 5.56 -76.27
CA PRO A 245 -8.08 4.54 -76.88
C PRO A 245 -6.65 4.45 -76.35
#